data_AF-A0A4V2HF34-F1
#
_entry.id   AF-A0A4V2HF34-F1
#
_cell.length_a   1.000
_cell.length_b   1.000
_cell.length_c   1.000
_cell.angle_alpha   90.00
_cell.angle_beta   90.00
_cell.angle_gamma   90.00
#
_symmetry.space_group_name_H-M   'P 1'
#
loop_
_entity.id
_entity.type
_entity.pdbx_description
1 polymer ?
#
loop_
_entity_poly.entity_id
_entity_poly.type
_entity_poly.pdbx_seq_one_letter_code
_entity_poly.pdbx_strand_id
1 'polypeptide(L)'
;MGASKHTLQSGQQVELVDWEGLKPPQHGAALQNAAWDPEASRIGLAFYGSTEEFMRNDWARQHMSPTPAALPGQRPVLLYYSEREGSWHTPEALDIDHIVQWKDHLKALDVRNLAEAQMGYNDVSNLRLLPAAVNRARDAADRVHDQHGPQSAEWRAWCHARFGFDPSAPRAAFDPDTDGAKRRAATLEADWTPAMTRKDLSFDTAVVGKWFESALKDAYRGEASVTRPVAPFDAMKVPLFECAVTRQLCTRDAFDIDHAIAFEALLKELPKHTGGQGLKKADVLDAFNDTSNLRLVSRAANASHEFELSGQGQYQEALKEMPEQPGEFRNFLVPGAMSAADQQALTDAIKAFVGRDQHKAEVYSQLKAGGVIDFQDPRATAGPVLQLSDPHHPDHHRFDMVMRRIEVLDPNGQVLPTQAHRENLAAALAVESKRQGMTRIDMVDKGGPEGTQLFAAEKQGAVLGRAQVSVTEGALTPMAFSTAAADAMSAPVQSQAHALHRTAHQ
;
A
#
# COMPACT_ATOMS: atom_id res chain seq x y z
N MET A 1 24.94 -13.76 20.61
CA MET A 1 24.81 -12.31 20.43
C MET A 1 26.04 -11.69 21.03
N GLY A 2 26.89 -11.10 20.20
CA GLY A 2 28.17 -10.60 20.66
C GLY A 2 28.72 -9.64 19.64
N ALA A 3 29.01 -8.43 20.09
CA ALA A 3 29.83 -7.52 19.34
C ALA A 3 31.26 -8.07 19.30
N SER A 4 31.84 -8.14 18.11
CA SER A 4 33.21 -8.59 17.88
C SER A 4 34.06 -7.43 17.40
N LYS A 5 35.27 -7.35 17.94
CA LYS A 5 36.26 -6.36 17.48
C LYS A 5 36.99 -6.89 16.26
N HIS A 6 37.06 -6.06 15.23
CA HIS A 6 37.80 -6.33 14.00
C HIS A 6 38.93 -5.31 13.86
N THR A 7 40.16 -5.81 13.73
CA THR A 7 41.34 -4.97 13.52
C THR A 7 41.52 -4.70 12.03
N LEU A 8 41.63 -3.42 11.68
CA LEU A 8 41.92 -2.94 10.33
C LEU A 8 43.43 -2.99 10.04
N GLN A 9 43.83 -2.83 8.77
CA GLN A 9 45.24 -2.77 8.36
C GLN A 9 45.99 -1.60 9.02
N SER A 10 45.31 -0.51 9.36
CA SER A 10 45.85 0.62 10.12
C SER A 10 46.19 0.28 11.58
N GLY A 11 45.73 -0.88 12.08
CA GLY A 11 45.79 -1.27 13.50
C GLY A 11 44.64 -0.72 14.34
N GLN A 12 43.78 0.13 13.77
CA GLN A 12 42.54 0.58 14.41
C GLN A 12 41.53 -0.56 14.51
N GLN A 13 40.54 -0.40 15.39
CA GLN A 13 39.51 -1.42 15.63
C GLN A 13 38.13 -0.85 15.38
N VAL A 14 37.26 -1.69 14.83
CA VAL A 14 35.83 -1.45 14.69
C VAL A 14 35.05 -2.53 15.42
N GLU A 15 33.85 -2.21 15.88
CA GLU A 15 32.96 -3.15 16.56
C GLU A 15 31.82 -3.54 15.62
N LEU A 16 31.75 -4.83 15.26
CA LEU A 16 30.70 -5.39 14.40
C LEU A 16 29.84 -6.35 15.20
N VAL A 17 28.60 -6.58 14.78
CA VAL A 17 27.63 -7.36 15.56
C VAL A 17 27.09 -8.56 14.79
N ASP A 18 27.00 -9.71 15.47
CA ASP A 18 26.18 -10.85 15.10
C ASP A 18 24.83 -10.75 15.84
N TRP A 19 23.75 -10.80 15.06
CA TRP A 19 22.38 -10.73 15.56
C TRP A 19 21.59 -11.97 15.14
N GLU A 20 21.15 -12.77 16.12
CA GLU A 20 20.39 -14.02 15.91
C GLU A 20 20.90 -14.95 14.79
N GLY A 21 22.22 -15.04 14.61
CA GLY A 21 22.85 -15.89 13.58
C GLY A 21 23.08 -15.18 12.24
N LEU A 22 22.58 -13.94 12.08
CA LEU A 22 23.00 -13.02 11.03
C LEU A 22 24.38 -12.47 11.38
N LYS A 23 25.38 -12.84 10.59
CA LYS A 23 26.76 -12.40 10.76
C LYS A 23 27.08 -11.23 9.84
N PRO A 24 28.02 -10.35 10.23
CA PRO A 24 28.64 -9.43 9.29
C PRO A 24 29.19 -10.20 8.09
N PRO A 25 28.99 -9.70 6.86
CA PRO A 25 29.44 -10.40 5.66
C PRO A 25 30.97 -10.52 5.64
N GLN A 26 31.45 -11.66 5.15
CA GLN A 26 32.86 -11.80 4.81
C GLN A 26 33.10 -11.18 3.43
N HIS A 27 33.83 -10.07 3.39
CA HIS A 27 34.14 -9.40 2.13
C HIS A 27 35.09 -10.22 1.28
N GLY A 28 34.74 -10.44 0.01
CA GLY A 28 35.60 -11.12 -0.96
C GLY A 28 36.78 -10.27 -1.44
N ALA A 29 37.69 -10.90 -2.18
CA ALA A 29 38.92 -10.28 -2.69
C ALA A 29 38.69 -8.99 -3.49
N ALA A 30 37.55 -8.86 -4.19
CA ALA A 30 37.22 -7.66 -4.94
C ALA A 30 37.16 -6.40 -4.04
N LEU A 31 36.47 -6.47 -2.90
CA LEU A 31 36.36 -5.35 -1.97
C LEU A 31 37.64 -5.15 -1.15
N GLN A 32 38.36 -6.23 -0.84
CA GLN A 32 39.63 -6.17 -0.11
C GLN A 32 40.75 -5.52 -0.93
N ASN A 33 40.76 -5.73 -2.25
CA ASN A 33 41.78 -5.19 -3.16
C ASN A 33 41.40 -3.83 -3.77
N ALA A 34 40.13 -3.44 -3.71
CA ALA A 34 39.68 -2.13 -4.17
C ALA A 34 40.09 -1.06 -3.16
N ALA A 35 41.00 -0.17 -3.55
CA ALA A 35 41.43 0.96 -2.72
C ALA A 35 40.23 1.85 -2.38
N TRP A 36 40.17 2.31 -1.13
CA TRP A 36 39.17 3.29 -0.71
C TRP A 36 39.55 4.67 -1.25
N ASP A 37 38.58 5.35 -1.86
CA ASP A 37 38.70 6.76 -2.24
C ASP A 37 38.07 7.63 -1.14
N PRO A 38 38.84 8.44 -0.39
CA PRO A 38 38.30 9.33 0.65
C PRO A 38 37.26 10.33 0.15
N GLU A 39 37.32 10.68 -1.14
CA GLU A 39 36.36 11.59 -1.77
C GLU A 39 35.11 10.87 -2.29
N ALA A 40 35.08 9.53 -2.21
CA ALA A 40 33.95 8.74 -2.65
C ALA A 40 32.63 9.21 -2.00
N SER A 41 31.57 9.13 -2.79
CA SER A 41 30.21 9.27 -2.28
C SER A 41 29.84 8.04 -1.43
N ARG A 42 28.68 8.11 -0.75
CA ARG A 42 28.14 6.95 -0.02
C ARG A 42 27.77 5.77 -0.95
N ILE A 43 27.76 5.97 -2.27
CA ILE A 43 27.39 4.93 -3.24
C ILE A 43 28.33 3.73 -3.07
N GLY A 44 27.74 2.57 -2.76
CA GLY A 44 28.47 1.32 -2.52
C GLY A 44 28.66 0.98 -1.04
N LEU A 45 28.42 1.92 -0.10
CA LEU A 45 28.35 1.63 1.33
C LEU A 45 26.91 1.35 1.76
N ALA A 46 26.73 0.34 2.61
CA ALA A 46 25.43 -0.02 3.15
C ALA A 46 25.57 -0.58 4.57
N PHE A 47 24.49 -0.51 5.35
CA PHE A 47 24.46 -1.26 6.60
C PHE A 47 24.36 -2.76 6.31
N TYR A 48 25.00 -3.57 7.14
CA TYR A 48 24.81 -5.00 7.13
C TYR A 48 23.45 -5.33 7.75
N GLY A 49 22.79 -6.39 7.27
CA GLY A 49 21.54 -6.84 7.90
C GLY A 49 21.68 -7.12 9.39
N SER A 50 22.82 -7.69 9.82
CA SER A 50 23.09 -7.91 11.26
C SER A 50 23.22 -6.61 12.06
N THR A 51 23.78 -5.55 11.46
CA THR A 51 23.86 -4.22 12.04
C THR A 51 22.46 -3.59 12.13
N GLU A 52 21.67 -3.66 11.06
CA GLU A 52 20.32 -3.08 11.05
C GLU A 52 19.42 -3.71 12.10
N GLU A 53 19.39 -5.04 12.17
CA GLU A 53 18.59 -5.77 13.14
C GLU A 53 19.05 -5.50 14.57
N PHE A 54 20.36 -5.51 14.82
CA PHE A 54 20.90 -5.16 16.14
C PHE A 54 20.49 -3.76 16.58
N MET A 55 20.63 -2.77 15.68
CA MET A 55 20.33 -1.38 16.01
C MET A 55 18.84 -1.21 16.29
N ARG A 56 17.96 -1.70 15.40
CA ARG A 56 16.50 -1.53 15.50
C ARG A 56 15.87 -2.28 16.67
N ASN A 57 16.48 -3.38 17.11
CA ASN A 57 15.94 -4.21 18.19
C ASN A 57 16.69 -3.99 19.51
N ASP A 58 17.92 -4.49 19.60
CA ASP A 58 18.65 -4.58 20.87
C ASP A 58 19.18 -3.23 21.34
N TRP A 59 19.80 -2.47 20.44
CA TRP A 59 20.30 -1.14 20.77
C TRP A 59 19.14 -0.22 21.15
N ALA A 60 18.08 -0.18 20.33
CA ALA A 60 16.89 0.62 20.60
C ALA A 60 16.26 0.27 21.96
N ARG A 61 16.13 -1.02 22.28
CA ARG A 61 15.60 -1.47 23.56
C ARG A 61 16.43 -0.99 24.75
N GLN A 62 17.76 -0.97 24.61
CA GLN A 62 18.68 -0.58 25.68
C GLN A 62 18.75 0.95 25.86
N HIS A 63 18.60 1.73 24.79
CA HIS A 63 18.89 3.16 24.79
C HIS A 63 17.66 4.07 24.64
N MET A 64 16.53 3.55 24.17
CA MET A 64 15.35 4.36 23.83
C MET A 64 14.06 3.93 24.55
N SER A 65 14.17 3.25 25.70
CA SER A 65 13.05 2.98 26.63
C SER A 65 11.73 2.55 25.95
N PRO A 66 11.70 1.40 25.25
CA PRO A 66 10.52 0.96 24.51
C PRO A 66 9.32 0.83 25.44
N THR A 67 8.22 1.49 25.09
CA THR A 67 7.02 1.56 25.91
C THR A 67 5.78 1.23 25.07
N PRO A 68 4.98 0.23 25.46
CA PRO A 68 3.74 -0.08 24.77
C PRO A 68 2.74 1.06 24.96
N ALA A 69 2.08 1.44 23.86
CA ALA A 69 1.00 2.40 23.82
C ALA A 69 -0.19 1.77 23.09
N ALA A 70 -1.40 2.15 23.47
CA ALA A 70 -2.60 1.66 22.81
C ALA A 70 -3.65 2.75 22.74
N LEU A 71 -4.44 2.71 21.66
CA LEU A 71 -5.71 3.42 21.58
C LEU A 71 -6.86 2.44 21.83
N PRO A 72 -7.99 2.89 22.40
CA PRO A 72 -9.16 2.04 22.56
C PRO A 72 -9.59 1.40 21.23
N GLY A 73 -9.74 0.07 21.21
CA GLY A 73 -10.17 -0.69 20.04
C GLY A 73 -9.10 -0.87 18.94
N GLN A 74 -7.86 -0.43 19.18
CA GLN A 74 -6.74 -0.58 18.24
C GLN A 74 -5.69 -1.54 18.78
N ARG A 75 -4.88 -2.09 17.88
CA ARG A 75 -3.71 -2.90 18.29
C ARG A 75 -2.69 -2.01 19.02
N PRO A 76 -2.03 -2.52 20.07
CA PRO A 76 -0.94 -1.80 20.71
C PRO A 76 0.19 -1.51 19.72
N VAL A 77 0.88 -0.40 19.92
CA VAL A 77 2.07 0.02 19.22
C VAL A 77 3.22 0.15 20.21
N LEU A 78 4.44 -0.14 19.79
CA LEU A 78 5.63 0.09 20.60
C LEU A 78 6.21 1.47 20.28
N LEU A 79 6.38 2.30 21.30
CA LEU A 79 6.99 3.62 21.15
C LEU A 79 8.37 3.65 21.78
N TYR A 80 9.30 4.34 21.12
CA TYR A 80 10.66 4.55 21.58
C TYR A 80 10.85 6.02 21.94
N TYR A 81 11.35 6.28 23.14
CA TYR A 81 11.63 7.61 23.63
C TYR A 81 13.01 8.07 23.20
N SER A 82 13.07 9.19 22.48
CA SER A 82 14.33 9.88 22.21
C SER A 82 14.56 10.94 23.27
N GLU A 83 15.56 10.74 24.13
CA GLU A 83 15.85 11.66 25.24
C GLU A 83 16.30 13.04 24.77
N ARG A 84 17.05 13.11 23.65
CA ARG A 84 17.56 14.37 23.10
C ARG A 84 16.43 15.29 22.63
N GLU A 85 15.47 14.75 21.91
CA GLU A 85 14.31 15.49 21.40
C GLU A 85 13.19 15.59 22.45
N GLY A 86 13.20 14.72 23.46
CA GLY A 86 12.13 14.63 24.46
C GLY A 86 10.81 14.16 23.86
N SER A 87 10.85 13.24 22.88
CA SER A 87 9.69 12.82 22.09
C SER A 87 9.62 11.30 21.90
N TRP A 88 8.45 10.82 21.50
CA TRP A 88 8.13 9.41 21.28
C TRP A 88 7.95 9.12 19.80
N HIS A 89 8.45 7.96 19.35
CA HIS A 89 8.51 7.58 17.94
C HIS A 89 8.14 6.10 17.76
N THR A 90 7.45 5.76 16.68
CA THR A 90 7.32 4.34 16.28
C THR A 90 8.62 3.82 15.65
N PRO A 91 8.82 2.49 15.55
CA PRO A 91 10.06 1.94 14.99
C PRO A 91 10.38 2.45 13.59
N GLU A 92 9.35 2.69 12.76
CA GLU A 92 9.51 3.14 11.37
C GLU A 92 9.94 4.61 11.27
N ALA A 93 9.79 5.37 12.37
CA ALA A 93 10.28 6.73 12.47
C ALA A 93 11.75 6.82 12.88
N LEU A 94 12.45 5.69 13.11
CA LEU A 94 13.85 5.68 13.54
C LEU A 94 14.79 5.36 12.39
N ASP A 95 15.84 6.18 12.24
CA ASP A 95 16.94 5.98 11.31
C ASP A 95 18.23 5.64 12.07
N ILE A 96 19.05 4.77 11.48
CA ILE A 96 20.43 4.54 11.90
C ILE A 96 21.29 5.65 11.29
N ASP A 97 22.07 6.31 12.15
CA ASP A 97 22.99 7.38 11.76
C ASP A 97 24.32 7.21 12.50
N HIS A 98 25.35 7.87 11.98
CA HIS A 98 26.67 7.88 12.59
C HIS A 98 26.81 9.03 13.59
N ILE A 99 27.34 8.73 14.78
CA ILE A 99 27.63 9.70 15.85
C ILE A 99 28.61 10.75 15.30
N VAL A 100 29.78 10.31 14.88
CA VAL A 100 30.72 11.07 14.05
C VAL A 100 30.37 10.82 12.58
N GLN A 101 30.30 11.86 11.75
CA GLN A 101 30.00 11.69 10.33
C GLN A 101 30.90 10.60 9.71
N TRP A 102 30.28 9.68 8.96
CA TRP A 102 30.95 8.48 8.48
C TRP A 102 32.26 8.76 7.74
N LYS A 103 32.34 9.84 6.93
CA LYS A 103 33.58 10.21 6.23
C LYS A 103 34.72 10.52 7.20
N ASP A 104 34.44 11.30 8.23
CA ASP A 104 35.42 11.67 9.25
C ASP A 104 35.81 10.45 10.10
N HIS A 105 34.85 9.57 10.40
CA HIS A 105 35.12 8.30 11.08
C HIS A 105 36.04 7.39 10.28
N LEU A 106 35.72 7.16 8.99
CA LEU A 106 36.56 6.34 8.10
C LEU A 106 37.96 6.92 7.94
N LYS A 107 38.08 8.25 7.90
CA LYS A 107 39.38 8.94 7.88
C LYS A 107 40.16 8.74 9.17
N ALA A 108 39.50 8.83 10.33
CA ALA A 108 40.13 8.58 11.63
C ALA A 108 40.58 7.11 11.79
N LEU A 109 39.81 6.17 11.21
CA LEU A 109 40.16 4.76 11.14
C LEU A 109 41.30 4.45 10.15
N ASP A 110 41.68 5.40 9.30
CA ASP A 110 42.69 5.23 8.24
C ASP A 110 42.39 4.02 7.34
N VAL A 111 41.14 3.90 6.90
CA VAL A 111 40.69 2.79 6.04
C VAL A 111 41.42 2.77 4.70
N ARG A 112 41.88 1.58 4.28
CA ARG A 112 42.72 1.41 3.10
C ARG A 112 41.98 0.89 1.87
N ASN A 113 40.94 0.11 2.09
CA ASN A 113 40.18 -0.55 1.03
C ASN A 113 38.67 -0.52 1.30
N LEU A 114 37.88 -0.88 0.29
CA LEU A 114 36.44 -0.83 0.36
C LEU A 114 35.86 -1.81 1.41
N ALA A 115 36.52 -2.94 1.67
CA ALA A 115 36.11 -3.84 2.75
C ALA A 115 36.24 -3.20 4.13
N GLU A 116 37.32 -2.45 4.39
CA GLU A 116 37.49 -1.67 5.63
C GLU A 116 36.53 -0.50 5.72
N ALA A 117 36.25 0.18 4.61
CA ALA A 117 35.24 1.24 4.56
C ALA A 117 33.85 0.69 4.94
N GLN A 118 33.45 -0.49 4.43
CA GLN A 118 32.20 -1.15 4.81
C GLN A 118 32.18 -1.51 6.30
N MET A 119 33.28 -2.05 6.84
CA MET A 119 33.38 -2.39 8.26
C MET A 119 33.31 -1.14 9.15
N GLY A 120 34.03 -0.07 8.81
CA GLY A 120 33.94 1.20 9.55
C GLY A 120 32.59 1.89 9.43
N TYR A 121 31.90 1.74 8.29
CA TYR A 121 30.53 2.23 8.11
C TYR A 121 29.52 1.49 9.01
N ASN A 122 29.84 0.26 9.40
CA ASN A 122 29.02 -0.63 10.23
C ASN A 122 29.52 -0.75 11.68
N ASP A 123 30.47 0.11 12.08
CA ASP A 123 31.03 0.13 13.42
C ASP A 123 29.98 0.60 14.43
N VAL A 124 29.38 -0.34 15.16
CA VAL A 124 28.26 -0.03 16.07
C VAL A 124 28.65 0.91 17.21
N SER A 125 29.94 1.04 17.50
CA SER A 125 30.44 2.01 18.48
C SER A 125 30.30 3.47 18.01
N ASN A 126 30.17 3.68 16.69
CA ASN A 126 29.91 4.98 16.06
C ASN A 126 28.49 5.10 15.51
N LEU A 127 27.57 4.18 15.85
CA LEU A 127 26.17 4.24 15.41
C LEU A 127 25.24 4.68 16.53
N ARG A 128 24.13 5.30 16.13
CA ARG A 128 22.99 5.67 16.99
C ARG A 128 21.69 5.52 16.23
N LEU A 129 20.59 5.35 16.95
CA LEU A 129 19.25 5.58 16.40
C LEU A 129 18.75 6.97 16.78
N LEU A 130 18.06 7.60 15.85
CA LEU A 130 17.39 8.88 16.08
C LEU A 130 16.18 9.07 15.17
N PRO A 131 15.29 10.03 15.47
CA PRO A 131 14.11 10.27 14.66
C PRO A 131 14.46 10.70 13.22
N ALA A 132 13.80 10.09 12.25
CA ALA A 132 13.90 10.36 10.82
C ALA A 132 13.98 11.85 10.45
N ALA A 133 13.08 12.64 11.04
CA ALA A 133 13.02 14.09 10.78
C ALA A 133 14.26 14.84 11.28
N VAL A 134 14.92 14.35 12.33
CA VAL A 134 16.21 14.87 12.80
C VAL A 134 17.31 14.49 11.83
N ASN A 135 17.36 13.23 11.38
CA ASN A 135 18.40 12.76 10.46
C ASN A 135 18.40 13.56 9.14
N ARG A 136 17.21 13.74 8.54
CA ARG A 136 17.04 14.50 7.29
C ARG A 136 17.38 15.98 7.42
N ALA A 137 17.24 16.53 8.62
CA ALA A 137 17.49 17.93 8.92
C ALA A 137 18.69 18.10 9.86
N ARG A 138 19.65 17.16 9.86
CA ARG A 138 20.71 17.04 10.88
C ARG A 138 21.38 18.38 11.17
N ASP A 139 21.93 19.03 10.15
CA ASP A 139 22.62 20.31 10.35
C ASP A 139 21.69 21.40 10.90
N ALA A 140 20.41 21.41 10.51
CA ALA A 140 19.46 22.37 11.03
C ALA A 140 19.03 22.05 12.47
N ALA A 141 18.84 20.78 12.79
CA ALA A 141 18.51 20.30 14.13
C ALA A 141 19.66 20.57 15.09
N ASP A 142 20.87 20.16 14.72
CA ASP A 142 22.11 20.35 15.49
C ASP A 142 22.38 21.84 15.70
N ARG A 143 22.22 22.70 14.66
CA ARG A 143 22.34 24.16 14.85
C ARG A 143 21.37 24.73 15.88
N VAL A 144 20.08 24.40 15.79
CA VAL A 144 19.07 24.94 16.74
C VAL A 144 19.36 24.42 18.15
N HIS A 145 19.67 23.13 18.27
CA HIS A 145 19.98 22.49 19.54
C HIS A 145 21.24 23.09 20.18
N ASP A 146 22.33 23.24 19.44
CA ASP A 146 23.63 23.65 19.98
C ASP A 146 23.69 25.16 20.26
N GLN A 147 22.97 25.98 19.50
CA GLN A 147 22.94 27.43 19.71
C GLN A 147 22.00 27.85 20.85
N HIS A 148 20.83 27.20 20.98
CA HIS A 148 19.80 27.62 21.94
C HIS A 148 19.71 26.70 23.17
N GLY A 149 20.16 25.44 23.05
CA GLY A 149 20.13 24.43 24.11
C GLY A 149 18.84 23.58 24.13
N PRO A 150 18.88 22.40 24.77
CA PRO A 150 17.82 21.38 24.74
C PRO A 150 16.51 21.77 25.45
N GLN A 151 16.50 22.83 26.25
CA GLN A 151 15.29 23.30 26.96
C GLN A 151 14.74 24.62 26.39
N SER A 152 15.34 25.12 25.31
CA SER A 152 14.95 26.38 24.68
C SER A 152 13.54 26.33 24.08
N ALA A 153 12.94 27.50 23.88
CA ALA A 153 11.66 27.60 23.20
C ALA A 153 11.81 27.23 21.72
N GLU A 154 12.95 27.55 21.12
CA GLU A 154 13.32 27.30 19.74
C GLU A 154 13.46 25.80 19.45
N TRP A 155 14.16 25.06 20.32
CA TRP A 155 14.26 23.60 20.18
C TRP A 155 12.89 22.94 20.36
N ARG A 156 12.09 23.36 21.35
CA ARG A 156 10.73 22.85 21.56
C ARG A 156 9.82 23.14 20.37
N ALA A 157 9.90 24.34 19.79
CA ALA A 157 9.14 24.70 18.60
C ALA A 157 9.58 23.88 17.38
N TRP A 158 10.88 23.64 17.23
CA TRP A 158 11.44 22.81 16.16
C TRP A 158 10.92 21.36 16.23
N CYS A 159 10.93 20.79 17.44
CA CYS A 159 10.41 19.44 17.71
C CYS A 159 8.89 19.40 17.50
N HIS A 160 8.14 20.35 18.06
CA HIS A 160 6.69 20.42 17.90
C HIS A 160 6.25 20.53 16.44
N ALA A 161 6.96 21.31 15.61
CA ALA A 161 6.65 21.44 14.19
C ALA A 161 6.84 20.14 13.39
N ARG A 162 7.63 19.18 13.89
CA ARG A 162 7.96 17.93 13.19
C ARG A 162 7.27 16.71 13.76
N PHE A 163 7.10 16.65 15.08
CA PHE A 163 6.53 15.50 15.79
C PHE A 163 5.12 15.78 16.31
N GLY A 164 4.80 17.04 16.59
CA GLY A 164 3.52 17.44 17.15
C GLY A 164 2.38 17.40 16.13
N PHE A 165 1.16 17.28 16.64
CA PHE A 165 -0.05 17.37 15.84
C PHE A 165 -1.21 17.83 16.72
N ASP A 166 -1.84 18.94 16.33
CA ASP A 166 -3.07 19.42 16.96
C ASP A 166 -4.27 19.03 16.08
N PRO A 167 -5.13 18.07 16.49
CA PRO A 167 -6.29 17.66 15.69
C PRO A 167 -7.34 18.77 15.55
N SER A 168 -7.34 19.76 16.45
CA SER A 168 -8.27 20.88 16.45
C SER A 168 -7.80 22.07 15.61
N ALA A 169 -6.52 22.14 15.28
CA ALA A 169 -5.96 23.23 14.48
C ALA A 169 -6.61 23.30 13.07
N PRO A 170 -7.03 24.49 12.61
CA PRO A 170 -7.53 24.67 11.26
C PRO A 170 -6.41 24.40 10.26
N ARG A 171 -6.69 23.58 9.25
CA ARG A 171 -5.79 23.27 8.14
C ARG A 171 -6.46 23.67 6.84
N ALA A 172 -5.71 24.32 5.96
CA ALA A 172 -6.19 24.60 4.61
C ALA A 172 -6.33 23.27 3.87
N ALA A 173 -7.50 23.04 3.25
CA ALA A 173 -7.66 21.93 2.32
C ALA A 173 -6.73 22.14 1.12
N PHE A 174 -6.20 21.04 0.59
CA PHE A 174 -5.51 21.07 -0.70
C PHE A 174 -6.55 21.30 -1.79
N ASP A 175 -6.29 22.30 -2.64
CA ASP A 175 -7.13 22.60 -3.81
C ASP A 175 -6.39 22.20 -5.09
N PRO A 176 -6.80 21.12 -5.79
CA PRO A 176 -6.14 20.67 -7.01
C PRO A 176 -6.01 21.76 -8.09
N ASP A 177 -6.94 22.71 -8.14
CA ASP A 177 -6.96 23.74 -9.18
C ASP A 177 -5.95 24.87 -8.90
N THR A 178 -5.63 25.15 -7.63
CA THR A 178 -4.77 26.28 -7.23
C THR A 178 -3.45 25.87 -6.57
N ASP A 179 -3.43 24.68 -5.95
CA ASP A 179 -2.28 24.07 -5.30
C ASP A 179 -1.61 22.99 -6.15
N GLY A 180 -2.16 22.73 -7.35
CA GLY A 180 -1.57 21.88 -8.36
C GLY A 180 -0.16 22.30 -8.77
N ALA A 181 0.46 21.45 -9.57
CA ALA A 181 1.89 21.49 -9.77
C ALA A 181 2.33 22.75 -10.54
N LYS A 182 3.15 23.62 -9.93
CA LYS A 182 3.51 24.92 -10.53
C LYS A 182 4.56 24.77 -11.63
N ARG A 183 4.15 25.01 -12.87
CA ARG A 183 5.01 24.88 -14.06
C ARG A 183 5.95 26.08 -14.20
N ARG A 184 7.22 25.82 -14.54
CA ARG A 184 8.20 26.85 -14.93
C ARG A 184 8.54 26.65 -16.41
N ALA A 185 8.99 27.70 -17.11
CA ALA A 185 9.42 27.58 -18.50
C ALA A 185 10.46 26.45 -18.69
N ALA A 186 11.36 26.27 -17.71
CA ALA A 186 12.36 25.22 -17.70
C ALA A 186 11.80 23.78 -17.60
N THR A 187 10.57 23.58 -17.13
CA THR A 187 9.92 22.25 -17.05
C THR A 187 8.95 22.00 -18.19
N LEU A 188 8.36 23.05 -18.77
CA LEU A 188 7.40 22.96 -19.88
C LEU A 188 8.08 22.55 -21.20
N GLU A 189 9.27 23.11 -21.45
CA GLU A 189 9.99 22.87 -22.72
C GLU A 189 10.95 21.66 -22.65
N ALA A 190 11.24 21.16 -21.44
CA ALA A 190 12.18 20.07 -21.25
C ALA A 190 11.54 18.72 -21.58
N ASP A 191 12.17 17.95 -22.46
CA ASP A 191 11.76 16.58 -22.76
C ASP A 191 12.05 15.65 -21.57
N TRP A 192 11.12 14.74 -21.31
CA TRP A 192 11.38 13.59 -20.45
C TRP A 192 12.09 12.50 -21.27
N THR A 193 13.28 12.10 -20.83
CA THR A 193 14.10 11.11 -21.55
C THR A 193 14.20 9.80 -20.77
N PRO A 194 14.49 8.66 -21.42
CA PRO A 194 14.67 7.38 -20.72
C PRO A 194 15.80 7.35 -19.68
N ALA A 195 16.72 8.31 -19.71
CA ALA A 195 17.79 8.45 -18.73
C ALA A 195 17.32 9.14 -17.44
N MET A 196 16.20 9.85 -17.47
CA MET A 196 15.62 10.52 -16.32
C MET A 196 14.83 9.52 -15.47
N THR A 197 14.85 9.74 -14.16
CA THR A 197 14.24 8.87 -13.16
C THR A 197 13.45 9.69 -12.16
N ARG A 198 12.78 9.04 -11.20
CA ARG A 198 12.12 9.72 -10.08
C ARG A 198 13.04 10.70 -9.31
N LYS A 199 14.36 10.51 -9.35
CA LYS A 199 15.35 11.41 -8.72
C LYS A 199 15.39 12.80 -9.37
N ASP A 200 14.89 12.92 -10.60
CA ASP A 200 14.79 14.18 -11.34
C ASP A 200 13.48 14.94 -11.05
N LEU A 201 12.64 14.37 -10.17
CA LEU A 201 11.33 14.87 -9.76
C LEU A 201 11.33 15.23 -8.26
N SER A 202 10.40 16.10 -7.88
CA SER A 202 10.19 16.48 -6.49
C SER A 202 8.71 16.73 -6.25
N PHE A 203 8.25 16.43 -5.04
CA PHE A 203 6.93 16.86 -4.61
C PHE A 203 6.88 18.40 -4.48
N ASP A 204 5.78 18.97 -4.92
CA ASP A 204 5.55 20.41 -4.84
C ASP A 204 5.31 20.88 -3.41
N THR A 205 5.60 22.15 -3.15
CA THR A 205 5.48 22.75 -1.82
C THR A 205 4.08 22.61 -1.22
N ALA A 206 3.03 22.71 -2.04
CA ALA A 206 1.67 22.54 -1.58
C ALA A 206 1.30 21.07 -1.31
N VAL A 207 1.94 20.12 -2.01
CA VAL A 207 1.79 18.69 -1.76
C VAL A 207 2.45 18.30 -0.42
N VAL A 208 3.72 18.67 -0.22
CA VAL A 208 4.44 18.41 1.04
C VAL A 208 3.92 19.23 2.23
N GLY A 209 3.13 20.27 1.97
CA GLY A 209 2.54 21.14 2.98
C GLY A 209 1.06 20.86 3.20
N LYS A 210 0.19 21.42 2.35
CA LYS A 210 -1.27 21.37 2.51
C LYS A 210 -1.83 19.96 2.37
N TRP A 211 -1.46 19.25 1.30
CA TRP A 211 -1.98 17.90 1.07
C TRP A 211 -1.52 16.95 2.18
N PHE A 212 -0.23 16.95 2.51
CA PHE A 212 0.32 16.12 3.58
C PHE A 212 -0.38 16.35 4.93
N GLU A 213 -0.59 17.61 5.33
CA GLU A 213 -1.32 17.94 6.57
C GLU A 213 -2.80 17.52 6.54
N SER A 214 -3.46 17.63 5.38
CA SER A 214 -4.83 17.15 5.19
C SER A 214 -4.90 15.63 5.31
N ALA A 215 -4.02 14.92 4.61
CA ALA A 215 -3.96 13.46 4.64
C ALA A 215 -3.58 12.94 6.04
N LEU A 216 -2.71 13.65 6.78
CA LEU A 216 -2.40 13.33 8.18
C LEU A 216 -3.65 13.44 9.06
N LYS A 217 -4.48 14.46 8.84
CA LYS A 217 -5.74 14.60 9.57
C LYS A 217 -6.69 13.42 9.33
N ASP A 218 -6.77 12.95 8.09
CA ASP A 218 -7.60 11.78 7.75
C ASP A 218 -7.03 10.47 8.31
N ALA A 219 -5.70 10.38 8.42
CA ALA A 219 -5.00 9.25 9.01
C ALA A 219 -5.03 9.25 10.54
N TYR A 220 -5.30 10.37 11.20
CA TYR A 220 -5.29 10.48 12.67
C TYR A 220 -6.31 9.52 13.31
N ARG A 221 -5.90 8.84 14.38
CA ARG A 221 -6.73 7.89 15.13
C ARG A 221 -6.90 8.25 16.61
N GLY A 222 -6.06 9.11 17.15
CA GLY A 222 -6.12 9.56 18.53
C GLY A 222 -4.76 9.79 19.15
N GLU A 223 -4.74 9.98 20.46
CA GLU A 223 -3.52 10.18 21.25
C GLU A 223 -3.36 9.10 22.31
N ALA A 224 -2.19 8.48 22.33
CA ALA A 224 -1.79 7.63 23.44
C ALA A 224 -1.18 8.48 24.56
N SER A 225 -1.51 8.15 25.81
CA SER A 225 -0.90 8.78 26.99
C SER A 225 0.25 7.92 27.47
N VAL A 226 1.47 8.44 27.43
CA VAL A 226 2.68 7.69 27.78
C VAL A 226 3.56 8.50 28.73
N THR A 227 4.02 7.89 29.81
CA THR A 227 4.86 8.54 30.81
C THR A 227 6.31 8.57 30.36
N ARG A 228 6.98 9.73 30.42
CA ARG A 228 8.41 9.82 30.12
C ARG A 228 9.22 8.88 31.01
N PRO A 229 10.23 8.17 30.46
CA PRO A 229 11.10 7.29 31.23
C PRO A 229 12.18 8.05 32.00
N VAL A 230 12.27 9.37 31.84
CA VAL A 230 13.22 10.27 32.48
C VAL A 230 12.49 11.39 33.22
N ALA A 231 13.14 11.99 34.21
CA ALA A 231 12.59 13.11 34.97
C ALA A 231 12.12 14.25 34.02
N PRO A 232 10.95 14.86 34.28
CA PRO A 232 10.11 14.76 35.48
C PRO A 232 9.11 13.58 35.51
N PHE A 233 9.19 12.60 34.60
CA PHE A 233 8.27 11.44 34.56
C PHE A 233 6.78 11.82 34.44
N ASP A 234 6.47 12.89 33.72
CA ASP A 234 5.11 13.29 33.41
C ASP A 234 4.55 12.53 32.19
N ALA A 235 3.23 12.52 32.09
CA ALA A 235 2.52 11.92 30.97
C ALA A 235 2.51 12.86 29.76
N MET A 236 2.93 12.34 28.62
CA MET A 236 2.85 13.00 27.32
C MET A 236 1.73 12.40 26.48
N LYS A 237 1.10 13.23 25.65
CA LYS A 237 0.18 12.79 24.60
C LYS A 237 0.96 12.59 23.31
N VAL A 238 0.88 11.39 22.74
CA VAL A 238 1.55 11.02 21.50
C VAL A 238 0.47 10.81 20.44
N PRO A 239 0.39 11.67 19.41
CA PRO A 239 -0.58 11.51 18.33
C PRO A 239 -0.20 10.31 17.46
N LEU A 240 -1.18 9.46 17.18
CA LEU A 240 -1.03 8.25 16.38
C LEU A 240 -1.93 8.31 15.15
N PHE A 241 -1.38 7.80 14.05
CA PHE A 241 -2.01 7.84 12.73
C PHE A 241 -1.95 6.45 12.09
N GLU A 242 -2.94 6.10 11.30
CA GLU A 242 -3.00 4.83 10.60
C GLU A 242 -2.27 4.90 9.26
N CYS A 243 -1.30 4.01 9.04
CA CYS A 243 -0.68 3.82 7.74
C CYS A 243 -1.67 3.27 6.72
N ALA A 244 -1.79 3.90 5.55
CA ALA A 244 -2.77 3.51 4.53
C ALA A 244 -2.56 2.06 4.02
N VAL A 245 -1.31 1.61 3.98
CA VAL A 245 -0.93 0.29 3.46
C VAL A 245 -0.97 -0.77 4.56
N THR A 246 -0.21 -0.58 5.64
CA THR A 246 -0.06 -1.61 6.69
C THR A 246 -1.19 -1.61 7.71
N ARG A 247 -1.98 -0.54 7.76
CA ARG A 247 -3.00 -0.27 8.80
C ARG A 247 -2.44 -0.22 10.23
N GLN A 248 -1.11 -0.17 10.38
CA GLN A 248 -0.47 -0.01 11.67
C GLN A 248 -0.55 1.45 12.12
N LEU A 249 -0.56 1.65 13.44
CA LEU A 249 -0.44 2.97 14.04
C LEU A 249 1.02 3.41 14.03
N CYS A 250 1.27 4.61 13.54
CA CYS A 250 2.59 5.22 13.42
C CYS A 250 2.59 6.63 14.02
N THR A 251 3.76 7.15 14.38
CA THR A 251 3.92 8.58 14.69
C THR A 251 4.03 9.40 13.40
N ARG A 252 3.76 10.71 13.49
CA ARG A 252 3.75 11.65 12.35
C ARG A 252 5.01 11.56 11.49
N ASP A 253 6.17 11.46 12.13
CA ASP A 253 7.49 11.47 11.51
C ASP A 253 7.89 10.13 10.87
N ALA A 254 7.04 9.11 11.02
CA ALA A 254 7.16 7.85 10.32
C ALA A 254 6.62 7.91 8.88
N PHE A 255 5.91 8.99 8.50
CA PHE A 255 5.23 9.07 7.22
C PHE A 255 6.08 9.66 6.11
N ASP A 256 5.99 9.04 4.94
CA ASP A 256 6.37 9.61 3.65
C ASP A 256 5.15 9.67 2.73
N ILE A 257 5.30 10.43 1.65
CA ILE A 257 4.34 10.47 0.54
C ILE A 257 4.74 9.38 -0.45
N ASP A 258 3.81 8.50 -0.78
CA ASP A 258 3.99 7.44 -1.77
C ASP A 258 2.84 7.45 -2.78
N HIS A 259 3.05 6.80 -3.91
CA HIS A 259 2.04 6.64 -4.94
C HIS A 259 1.19 5.38 -4.70
N ALA A 260 -0.13 5.49 -4.79
CA ALA A 260 -1.05 4.35 -4.65
C ALA A 260 -0.86 3.34 -5.79
N ILE A 261 -0.67 3.84 -7.00
CA ILE A 261 -0.19 3.12 -8.18
C ILE A 261 1.28 3.46 -8.36
N ALA A 262 2.14 2.44 -8.43
CA ALA A 262 3.58 2.61 -8.62
C ALA A 262 3.88 3.58 -9.78
N PHE A 263 4.74 4.57 -9.52
CA PHE A 263 4.99 5.65 -10.47
C PHE A 263 5.57 5.14 -11.79
N GLU A 264 6.37 4.08 -11.77
CA GLU A 264 6.93 3.43 -12.94
C GLU A 264 5.86 2.79 -13.83
N ALA A 265 4.75 2.31 -13.24
CA ALA A 265 3.60 1.83 -14.00
C ALA A 265 2.86 3.01 -14.65
N LEU A 266 2.69 4.11 -13.91
CA LEU A 266 2.10 5.35 -14.43
C LEU A 266 2.93 5.92 -15.59
N LEU A 267 4.26 5.94 -15.46
CA LEU A 267 5.20 6.38 -16.51
C LEU A 267 5.06 5.61 -17.83
N LYS A 268 4.66 4.33 -17.79
CA LYS A 268 4.44 3.52 -18.99
C LYS A 268 3.12 3.82 -19.69
N GLU A 269 2.12 4.25 -18.93
CA GLU A 269 0.80 4.59 -19.46
C GLU A 269 0.74 6.03 -19.98
N LEU A 270 1.48 6.96 -19.36
CA LEU A 270 1.50 8.37 -19.71
C LEU A 270 1.66 8.68 -21.22
N PRO A 271 2.58 8.03 -21.99
CA PRO A 271 2.73 8.30 -23.42
C PRO A 271 1.47 8.00 -24.25
N LYS A 272 0.58 7.13 -23.77
CA LYS A 272 -0.69 6.82 -24.45
C LYS A 272 -1.67 7.98 -24.42
N HIS A 273 -1.47 8.93 -23.51
CA HIS A 273 -2.34 10.08 -23.29
C HIS A 273 -1.79 11.40 -23.87
N THR A 274 -0.52 11.43 -24.34
CA THR A 274 0.11 12.66 -24.88
C THR A 274 0.07 12.81 -26.40
N GLY A 275 -0.73 12.00 -27.10
CA GLY A 275 -0.98 12.17 -28.53
C GLY A 275 0.25 12.02 -29.43
N GLY A 276 1.32 11.37 -28.95
CA GLY A 276 2.50 11.00 -29.75
C GLY A 276 3.61 12.05 -29.85
N GLN A 277 3.54 13.19 -29.15
CA GLN A 277 4.58 14.24 -29.20
C GLN A 277 5.77 14.01 -28.24
N GLY A 278 5.87 12.82 -27.63
CA GLY A 278 6.81 12.55 -26.53
C GLY A 278 6.30 13.12 -25.20
N LEU A 279 6.90 12.69 -24.08
CA LEU A 279 6.57 13.22 -22.76
C LEU A 279 7.43 14.43 -22.45
N LYS A 280 6.82 15.50 -21.94
CA LYS A 280 7.55 16.60 -21.32
C LYS A 280 7.78 16.31 -19.85
N LYS A 281 8.82 16.92 -19.28
CA LYS A 281 9.08 16.86 -17.84
C LYS A 281 7.91 17.43 -17.03
N ALA A 282 7.19 18.41 -17.59
CA ALA A 282 5.95 18.92 -17.02
C ALA A 282 4.91 17.79 -16.84
N ASP A 283 4.57 17.07 -17.90
CA ASP A 283 3.55 16.00 -17.86
C ASP A 283 3.88 14.94 -16.81
N VAL A 284 5.17 14.59 -16.71
CA VAL A 284 5.66 13.62 -15.74
C VAL A 284 5.60 14.18 -14.31
N LEU A 285 5.90 15.47 -14.12
CA LEU A 285 5.72 16.15 -12.83
C LEU A 285 4.25 16.29 -12.43
N ASP A 286 3.32 16.42 -13.38
CA ASP A 286 1.88 16.50 -13.11
C ASP A 286 1.43 15.17 -12.51
N ALA A 287 1.75 14.09 -13.21
CA ALA A 287 1.47 12.73 -12.76
C ALA A 287 2.16 12.36 -11.44
N PHE A 288 3.38 12.85 -11.20
CA PHE A 288 4.11 12.60 -9.96
C PHE A 288 3.48 13.33 -8.76
N ASN A 289 2.85 14.49 -8.98
CA ASN A 289 2.21 15.30 -7.95
C ASN A 289 0.69 15.15 -7.90
N ASP A 290 0.11 14.25 -8.70
CA ASP A 290 -1.32 14.00 -8.75
C ASP A 290 -1.79 13.41 -7.42
N THR A 291 -2.44 14.24 -6.61
CA THR A 291 -2.90 13.90 -5.26
C THR A 291 -3.96 12.80 -5.23
N SER A 292 -4.62 12.51 -6.36
CA SER A 292 -5.53 11.36 -6.46
C SER A 292 -4.81 10.02 -6.42
N ASN A 293 -3.52 10.02 -6.77
CA ASN A 293 -2.64 8.86 -6.71
C ASN A 293 -1.66 8.92 -5.52
N LEU A 294 -1.79 9.86 -4.59
CA LEU A 294 -0.92 9.94 -3.42
C LEU A 294 -1.56 9.31 -2.19
N ARG A 295 -0.73 8.74 -1.31
CA ARG A 295 -1.14 8.20 -0.01
C ARG A 295 -0.05 8.42 1.03
N LEU A 296 -0.46 8.47 2.29
CA LEU A 296 0.47 8.46 3.43
C LEU A 296 0.79 7.02 3.81
N VAL A 297 2.07 6.69 3.74
CA VAL A 297 2.59 5.38 4.13
C VAL A 297 3.69 5.55 5.14
N SER A 298 3.77 4.59 6.08
CA SER A 298 4.93 4.50 6.95
C SER A 298 6.16 4.17 6.13
N ARG A 299 7.33 4.63 6.58
CA ARG A 299 8.60 4.41 5.88
C ARG A 299 8.93 2.94 5.65
N ALA A 300 8.53 2.05 6.57
CA ALA A 300 8.71 0.60 6.42
C ALA A 300 7.81 -0.04 5.34
N ALA A 301 6.83 0.69 4.82
CA ALA A 301 5.95 0.25 3.75
C ALA A 301 6.00 1.19 2.54
N ASN A 302 6.98 2.09 2.51
CA ASN A 302 7.15 3.03 1.41
C ASN A 302 7.74 2.28 0.22
N ALA A 303 6.85 1.93 -0.71
CA ALA A 303 7.19 1.10 -1.85
C ALA A 303 8.17 1.78 -2.81
N SER A 304 8.29 3.10 -2.75
CA SER A 304 9.13 3.86 -3.67
C SER A 304 10.62 3.51 -3.58
N HIS A 305 11.13 2.93 -2.48
CA HIS A 305 12.55 2.53 -2.37
C HIS A 305 12.84 1.04 -2.63
N GLU A 306 11.89 0.16 -2.33
CA GLU A 306 12.12 -1.31 -2.32
C GLU A 306 11.43 -2.02 -3.50
N PHE A 307 10.37 -1.42 -4.06
CA PHE A 307 9.58 -2.00 -5.16
C PHE A 307 9.84 -1.32 -6.50
N GLU A 308 11.05 -0.77 -6.71
CA GLU A 308 11.44 -0.23 -8.01
C GLU A 308 11.25 -1.31 -9.08
N LEU A 309 10.36 -1.06 -10.03
CA LEU A 309 10.22 -1.93 -11.18
C LEU A 309 11.47 -1.78 -12.05
N SER A 310 12.05 -2.89 -12.50
CA SER A 310 13.09 -2.89 -13.52
C SER A 310 12.58 -2.18 -14.78
N GLY A 311 13.49 -1.84 -15.71
CA GLY A 311 13.09 -1.30 -17.03
C GLY A 311 12.12 -2.20 -17.80
N GLN A 312 11.95 -3.47 -17.40
CA GLN A 312 10.99 -4.43 -17.94
C GLN A 312 9.67 -4.51 -17.17
N GLY A 313 9.53 -3.83 -16.03
CA GLY A 313 8.30 -3.85 -15.23
C GLY A 313 8.21 -4.96 -14.19
N GLN A 314 9.35 -5.50 -13.75
CA GLN A 314 9.40 -6.53 -12.71
C GLN A 314 9.91 -5.91 -11.40
N TYR A 315 9.31 -6.23 -10.26
CA TYR A 315 9.82 -5.78 -8.96
C TYR A 315 11.27 -6.23 -8.78
N GLN A 316 12.18 -5.29 -8.47
CA GLN A 316 13.60 -5.62 -8.26
C GLN A 316 13.82 -6.59 -7.09
N GLU A 317 12.92 -6.60 -6.11
CA GLU A 317 12.94 -7.54 -4.99
C GLU A 317 12.44 -8.94 -5.39
N ALA A 318 11.44 -9.05 -6.26
CA ALA A 318 10.99 -10.33 -6.82
C ALA A 318 12.06 -11.07 -7.65
N LEU A 319 13.13 -10.38 -8.03
CA LEU A 319 14.31 -10.99 -8.67
C LEU A 319 15.30 -11.59 -7.65
N LYS A 320 15.20 -11.21 -6.36
CA LYS A 320 16.05 -11.65 -5.25
C LYS A 320 15.32 -12.60 -4.30
N GLU A 321 14.01 -12.48 -4.19
CA GLU A 321 13.17 -13.37 -3.39
C GLU A 321 12.91 -14.66 -4.17
N MET A 322 13.20 -15.80 -3.52
CA MET A 322 12.70 -17.07 -4.01
C MET A 322 11.18 -17.09 -3.76
N PRO A 323 10.35 -17.47 -4.76
CA PRO A 323 8.93 -17.62 -4.54
C PRO A 323 8.66 -18.53 -3.33
N GLU A 324 7.76 -18.10 -2.44
CA GLU A 324 7.36 -18.85 -1.25
C GLU A 324 7.08 -20.31 -1.61
N GLN A 325 7.71 -21.25 -0.89
CA GLN A 325 7.52 -22.66 -1.17
C GLN A 325 6.26 -23.19 -0.44
N PRO A 326 5.49 -24.10 -1.07
CA PRO A 326 4.34 -24.72 -0.42
C PRO A 326 4.73 -25.37 0.93
N GLY A 327 4.25 -24.78 2.03
CA GLY A 327 4.48 -25.28 3.39
C GLY A 327 5.62 -24.63 4.18
N GLU A 328 6.27 -23.60 3.63
CA GLU A 328 7.35 -22.84 4.27
C GLU A 328 6.98 -22.29 5.66
N PHE A 329 5.71 -21.92 5.87
CA PHE A 329 5.21 -21.36 7.13
C PHE A 329 4.56 -22.39 8.08
N ARG A 330 4.69 -23.70 7.84
CA ARG A 330 3.98 -24.73 8.64
C ARG A 330 4.28 -24.71 10.15
N ASN A 331 5.33 -24.02 10.59
CA ASN A 331 5.76 -23.93 11.99
C ASN A 331 5.95 -22.49 12.49
N PHE A 332 5.46 -21.47 11.75
CA PHE A 332 5.69 -20.06 12.10
C PHE A 332 4.97 -19.65 13.41
N LEU A 333 3.93 -20.38 13.81
CA LEU A 333 3.24 -20.21 15.08
C LEU A 333 3.88 -21.08 16.16
N VAL A 334 4.54 -20.46 17.14
CA VAL A 334 5.10 -21.15 18.30
C VAL A 334 3.97 -21.75 19.16
N PRO A 335 4.01 -23.05 19.51
CA PRO A 335 3.02 -23.65 20.39
C PRO A 335 2.92 -22.89 21.72
N GLY A 336 1.72 -22.38 22.04
CA GLY A 336 1.44 -21.61 23.27
C GLY A 336 1.48 -20.08 23.10
N ALA A 337 1.81 -19.55 21.92
CA ALA A 337 1.76 -18.10 21.65
C ALA A 337 0.32 -17.54 21.54
N MET A 338 -0.67 -18.42 21.43
CA MET A 338 -2.09 -18.09 21.31
C MET A 338 -2.89 -18.90 22.34
N SER A 339 -3.96 -18.32 22.87
CA SER A 339 -4.91 -19.10 23.67
C SER A 339 -5.56 -20.19 22.80
N ALA A 340 -6.03 -21.28 23.40
CA ALA A 340 -6.72 -22.34 22.67
C ALA A 340 -7.95 -21.81 21.89
N ALA A 341 -8.61 -20.77 22.41
CA ALA A 341 -9.72 -20.11 21.75
C ALA A 341 -9.27 -19.33 20.50
N ASP A 342 -8.17 -18.58 20.59
CA ASP A 342 -7.64 -17.83 19.45
C ASP A 342 -7.08 -18.76 18.36
N GLN A 343 -6.46 -19.87 18.77
CA GLN A 343 -5.97 -20.88 17.84
C GLN A 343 -7.13 -21.54 17.08
N GLN A 344 -8.23 -21.84 17.78
CA GLN A 344 -9.44 -22.37 17.15
C GLN A 344 -10.08 -21.34 16.20
N ALA A 345 -10.22 -20.08 16.64
CA ALA A 345 -10.75 -19.00 15.80
C ALA A 345 -9.91 -18.75 14.55
N LEU A 346 -8.58 -18.78 14.67
CA LEU A 346 -7.66 -18.67 13.53
C LEU A 346 -7.79 -19.87 12.60
N THR A 347 -7.86 -21.09 13.15
CA THR A 347 -8.05 -22.31 12.35
C THR A 347 -9.35 -22.27 11.57
N ASP A 348 -10.43 -21.80 12.19
CA ASP A 348 -11.74 -21.67 11.56
C ASP A 348 -11.74 -20.56 10.50
N ALA A 349 -11.05 -19.44 10.75
CA ALA A 349 -10.87 -18.37 9.78
C ALA A 349 -10.03 -18.83 8.56
N ILE A 350 -8.95 -19.58 8.77
CA ILE A 350 -8.13 -20.15 7.69
C ILE A 350 -8.94 -21.14 6.88
N LYS A 351 -9.70 -22.05 7.51
CA LYS A 351 -10.59 -22.98 6.81
C LYS A 351 -11.65 -22.24 6.00
N ALA A 352 -12.26 -21.21 6.57
CA ALA A 352 -13.24 -20.37 5.86
C ALA A 352 -12.62 -19.57 4.71
N PHE A 353 -11.35 -19.17 4.82
CA PHE A 353 -10.62 -18.48 3.76
C PHE A 353 -10.27 -19.43 2.61
N VAL A 354 -9.59 -20.54 2.93
CA VAL A 354 -9.19 -21.57 1.95
C VAL A 354 -10.42 -22.14 1.24
N GLY A 355 -11.51 -22.41 1.97
CA GLY A 355 -12.76 -22.88 1.38
C GLY A 355 -13.40 -21.87 0.41
N ARG A 356 -13.34 -20.56 0.73
CA ARG A 356 -13.85 -19.51 -0.17
C ARG A 356 -13.03 -19.40 -1.46
N ASP A 357 -11.71 -19.49 -1.37
CA ASP A 357 -10.84 -19.42 -2.54
C ASP A 357 -10.93 -20.68 -3.42
N GLN A 358 -11.04 -21.86 -2.81
CA GLN A 358 -11.33 -23.10 -3.54
C GLN A 358 -12.67 -23.01 -4.27
N HIS A 359 -13.73 -22.54 -3.60
CA HIS A 359 -15.04 -22.37 -4.21
C HIS A 359 -15.01 -21.37 -5.38
N LYS A 360 -14.30 -20.24 -5.25
CA LYS A 360 -14.11 -19.29 -6.35
C LYS A 360 -13.39 -19.93 -7.55
N ALA A 361 -12.33 -20.70 -7.31
CA ALA A 361 -11.59 -21.38 -8.36
C ALA A 361 -12.44 -22.45 -9.09
N GLU A 362 -13.26 -23.19 -8.34
CA GLU A 362 -14.22 -24.15 -8.90
C GLU A 362 -15.27 -23.46 -9.78
N VAL A 363 -15.90 -22.40 -9.28
CA VAL A 363 -16.90 -21.63 -10.04
C VAL A 363 -16.28 -21.01 -11.29
N TYR A 364 -15.09 -20.39 -11.19
CA TYR A 364 -14.38 -19.86 -12.35
C TYR A 364 -14.10 -20.95 -13.39
N SER A 365 -13.65 -22.13 -12.94
CA SER A 365 -13.36 -23.26 -13.85
C SER A 365 -14.62 -23.77 -14.54
N GLN A 366 -15.75 -23.83 -13.84
CA GLN A 366 -17.06 -24.21 -14.41
C GLN A 366 -17.55 -23.17 -15.43
N LEU A 367 -17.51 -21.88 -15.08
CA LEU A 367 -17.90 -20.78 -15.98
C LEU A 367 -17.01 -20.75 -17.23
N LYS A 368 -15.71 -20.98 -17.07
CA LYS A 368 -14.76 -21.04 -18.19
C LYS A 368 -15.04 -22.23 -19.10
N ALA A 369 -15.25 -23.43 -18.53
CA ALA A 369 -15.61 -24.61 -19.29
C ALA A 369 -16.95 -24.44 -20.05
N GLY A 370 -17.89 -23.67 -19.46
CA GLY A 370 -19.15 -23.28 -20.09
C GLY A 370 -19.05 -22.17 -21.13
N GLY A 371 -17.86 -21.61 -21.39
CA GLY A 371 -17.65 -20.52 -22.34
C GLY A 371 -18.18 -19.16 -21.87
N VAL A 372 -18.48 -19.00 -20.58
CA VAL A 372 -19.03 -17.76 -20.01
C VAL A 372 -17.93 -16.72 -19.80
N ILE A 373 -16.76 -17.13 -19.29
CA ILE A 373 -15.64 -16.23 -18.99
C ILE A 373 -15.07 -15.58 -20.25
N ASP A 374 -14.88 -16.39 -21.30
CA ASP A 374 -14.30 -15.95 -22.56
C ASP A 374 -15.38 -15.52 -23.58
N PHE A 375 -16.60 -15.24 -23.10
CA PHE A 375 -17.72 -14.87 -23.96
C PHE A 375 -17.46 -13.55 -24.68
N GLN A 376 -17.57 -13.60 -26.01
CA GLN A 376 -17.63 -12.42 -26.85
C GLN A 376 -19.00 -12.35 -27.51
N ASP A 377 -19.69 -11.22 -27.36
CA ASP A 377 -21.01 -11.05 -27.97
C ASP A 377 -20.88 -11.06 -29.50
N PRO A 378 -21.46 -12.04 -30.22
CA PRO A 378 -21.34 -12.11 -31.68
C PRO A 378 -21.87 -10.85 -32.38
N ARG A 379 -22.82 -10.13 -31.75
CA ARG A 379 -23.42 -8.91 -32.29
C ARG A 379 -22.44 -7.74 -32.27
N ALA A 380 -21.40 -7.78 -31.43
CA ALA A 380 -20.35 -6.75 -31.38
C ALA A 380 -19.60 -6.61 -32.71
N THR A 381 -19.60 -7.66 -33.55
CA THR A 381 -19.01 -7.62 -34.90
C THR A 381 -19.85 -6.81 -35.89
N ALA A 382 -21.14 -6.61 -35.62
CA ALA A 382 -22.07 -5.85 -36.46
C ALA A 382 -22.26 -4.39 -36.02
N GLY A 383 -21.81 -4.03 -34.82
CA GLY A 383 -21.91 -2.68 -34.26
C GLY A 383 -21.82 -2.67 -32.72
N PRO A 384 -21.82 -1.48 -32.08
CA PRO A 384 -21.78 -1.37 -30.62
C PRO A 384 -23.03 -1.98 -29.99
N VAL A 385 -22.84 -2.92 -29.07
CA VAL A 385 -23.92 -3.56 -28.30
C VAL A 385 -24.17 -2.77 -27.02
N LEU A 386 -25.38 -2.24 -26.86
CA LEU A 386 -25.80 -1.60 -25.61
C LEU A 386 -25.76 -2.64 -24.48
N GLN A 387 -25.01 -2.35 -23.44
CA GLN A 387 -24.92 -3.21 -22.25
C GLN A 387 -26.06 -2.87 -21.27
N LEU A 388 -26.37 -3.77 -20.34
CA LEU A 388 -27.35 -3.51 -19.28
C LEU A 388 -27.04 -2.26 -18.44
N SER A 389 -25.77 -1.87 -18.34
CA SER A 389 -25.35 -0.64 -17.66
C SER A 389 -25.60 0.64 -18.46
N ASP A 390 -25.89 0.55 -19.76
CA ASP A 390 -26.21 1.72 -20.59
C ASP A 390 -27.64 2.20 -20.31
N PRO A 391 -27.86 3.50 -20.00
CA PRO A 391 -29.19 4.06 -19.73
C PRO A 391 -30.24 3.85 -20.83
N HIS A 392 -29.80 3.64 -22.07
CA HIS A 392 -30.70 3.41 -23.22
C HIS A 392 -31.07 1.93 -23.40
N HIS A 393 -30.47 1.01 -22.63
CA HIS A 393 -30.83 -0.39 -22.68
C HIS A 393 -32.24 -0.61 -22.09
N PRO A 394 -33.15 -1.37 -22.74
CA PRO A 394 -34.53 -1.56 -22.26
C PRO A 394 -34.65 -2.05 -20.81
N ASP A 395 -33.72 -2.92 -20.40
CA ASP A 395 -33.67 -3.47 -19.04
C ASP A 395 -32.76 -2.71 -18.07
N HIS A 396 -32.23 -1.53 -18.45
CA HIS A 396 -31.33 -0.74 -17.60
C HIS A 396 -31.92 -0.44 -16.22
N HIS A 397 -33.22 -0.14 -16.16
CA HIS A 397 -33.91 0.17 -14.91
C HIS A 397 -33.82 -0.96 -13.86
N ARG A 398 -33.75 -2.24 -14.29
CA ARG A 398 -33.56 -3.38 -13.38
C ARG A 398 -32.14 -3.44 -12.88
N PHE A 399 -31.18 -3.29 -13.79
CA PHE A 399 -29.76 -3.26 -13.48
C PHE A 399 -29.44 -2.16 -12.47
N ASP A 400 -29.90 -0.93 -12.74
CA ASP A 400 -29.64 0.24 -11.90
C ASP A 400 -30.25 0.10 -10.50
N MET A 401 -31.45 -0.50 -10.38
CA MET A 401 -32.04 -0.80 -9.06
C MET A 401 -31.19 -1.78 -8.26
N VAL A 402 -30.67 -2.84 -8.89
CA VAL A 402 -29.80 -3.81 -8.23
C VAL A 402 -28.47 -3.14 -7.84
N MET A 403 -27.87 -2.35 -8.73
CA MET A 403 -26.62 -1.62 -8.47
C MET A 403 -26.72 -0.72 -7.25
N ARG A 404 -27.75 0.15 -7.19
CA ARG A 404 -27.99 1.03 -6.03
C ARG A 404 -28.14 0.25 -4.73
N ARG A 405 -28.70 -0.96 -4.77
CA ARG A 405 -28.83 -1.78 -3.58
C ARG A 405 -27.53 -2.50 -3.19
N ILE A 406 -26.73 -2.93 -4.16
CA ILE A 406 -25.39 -3.48 -3.91
C ILE A 406 -24.50 -2.43 -3.22
N GLU A 407 -24.58 -1.17 -3.63
CA GLU A 407 -23.85 -0.06 -2.98
C GLU A 407 -24.22 0.12 -1.51
N VAL A 408 -25.50 -0.08 -1.16
CA VAL A 408 -25.96 -0.04 0.25
C VAL A 408 -25.54 -1.29 1.03
N LEU A 409 -25.52 -2.46 0.39
CA LEU A 409 -25.22 -3.75 1.04
C LEU A 409 -23.72 -4.02 1.23
N ASP A 410 -22.88 -3.40 0.41
CA ASP A 410 -21.41 -3.47 0.48
C ASP A 410 -20.79 -2.09 0.18
N PRO A 411 -20.95 -1.09 1.08
CA PRO A 411 -20.49 0.28 0.84
C PRO A 411 -18.97 0.41 0.74
N ASN A 412 -18.23 -0.52 1.35
CA ASN A 412 -16.76 -0.49 1.43
C ASN A 412 -16.07 -1.47 0.46
N GLY A 413 -16.82 -2.25 -0.32
CA GLY A 413 -16.25 -3.21 -1.28
C GLY A 413 -15.52 -4.38 -0.63
N GLN A 414 -15.98 -4.80 0.55
CA GLN A 414 -15.37 -5.91 1.27
C GLN A 414 -15.69 -7.26 0.62
N VAL A 415 -16.85 -7.39 -0.04
CA VAL A 415 -17.29 -8.62 -0.70
C VAL A 415 -17.08 -8.52 -2.22
N LEU A 416 -17.37 -7.34 -2.80
CA LEU A 416 -17.23 -7.04 -4.22
C LEU A 416 -16.20 -5.91 -4.39
N PRO A 417 -14.90 -6.25 -4.47
CA PRO A 417 -13.82 -5.26 -4.39
C PRO A 417 -13.65 -4.40 -5.64
N THR A 418 -14.23 -4.80 -6.77
CA THR A 418 -14.12 -4.09 -8.04
C THR A 418 -15.49 -3.67 -8.56
N GLN A 419 -15.54 -2.54 -9.27
CA GLN A 419 -16.75 -2.07 -9.93
C GLN A 419 -17.28 -3.12 -10.93
N ALA A 420 -16.39 -3.77 -11.69
CA ALA A 420 -16.76 -4.83 -12.62
C ALA A 420 -17.48 -6.01 -11.96
N HIS A 421 -17.06 -6.45 -10.76
CA HIS A 421 -17.78 -7.51 -10.02
C HIS A 421 -19.18 -7.08 -9.58
N ARG A 422 -19.36 -5.81 -9.21
CA ARG A 422 -20.67 -5.26 -8.84
C ARG A 422 -21.60 -5.22 -10.05
N GLU A 423 -21.10 -4.72 -11.17
CA GLU A 423 -21.84 -4.64 -12.43
C GLU A 423 -22.20 -6.03 -12.96
N ASN A 424 -21.27 -6.98 -12.92
CA ASN A 424 -21.51 -8.38 -13.28
C ASN A 424 -22.63 -9.01 -12.43
N LEU A 425 -22.55 -8.86 -11.09
CA LEU A 425 -23.57 -9.39 -10.19
C LEU A 425 -24.93 -8.71 -10.40
N ALA A 426 -24.95 -7.40 -10.61
CA ALA A 426 -26.18 -6.66 -10.89
C ALA A 426 -26.81 -7.11 -12.22
N ALA A 427 -26.00 -7.27 -13.26
CA ALA A 427 -26.45 -7.76 -14.55
C ALA A 427 -27.01 -9.20 -14.44
N ALA A 428 -26.31 -10.09 -13.72
CA ALA A 428 -26.77 -11.46 -13.50
C ALA A 428 -28.12 -11.51 -12.79
N LEU A 429 -28.31 -10.71 -11.72
CA LEU A 429 -29.60 -10.66 -11.00
C LEU A 429 -30.70 -9.97 -11.82
N ALA A 430 -30.37 -8.94 -12.62
CA ALA A 430 -31.32 -8.29 -13.51
C ALA A 430 -31.87 -9.29 -14.56
N VAL A 431 -30.99 -10.06 -15.18
CA VAL A 431 -31.34 -11.14 -16.13
C VAL A 431 -32.18 -12.21 -15.45
N GLU A 432 -31.77 -12.67 -14.26
CA GLU A 432 -32.51 -13.70 -13.54
C GLU A 432 -33.90 -13.22 -13.12
N SER A 433 -34.05 -11.96 -12.70
CA SER A 433 -35.37 -11.38 -12.40
C SER A 433 -36.30 -11.42 -13.62
N LYS A 434 -35.76 -11.12 -14.81
CA LYS A 434 -36.49 -11.16 -16.06
C LYS A 434 -36.86 -12.59 -16.45
N ARG A 435 -35.93 -13.53 -16.27
CA ARG A 435 -36.15 -14.97 -16.51
C ARG A 435 -37.26 -15.54 -15.63
N GLN A 436 -37.37 -15.07 -14.38
CA GLN A 436 -38.44 -15.44 -13.46
C GLN A 436 -39.77 -14.72 -13.75
N GLY A 437 -39.88 -13.99 -14.86
CA GLY A 437 -41.10 -13.30 -15.27
C GLY A 437 -41.43 -12.07 -14.43
N MET A 438 -40.50 -11.58 -13.61
CA MET A 438 -40.73 -10.40 -12.79
C MET A 438 -40.84 -9.17 -13.71
N THR A 439 -41.80 -8.27 -13.47
CA THR A 439 -41.97 -7.05 -14.30
C THR A 439 -41.15 -5.87 -13.81
N ARG A 440 -40.71 -5.91 -12.55
CA ARG A 440 -39.80 -4.95 -11.90
C ARG A 440 -39.09 -5.59 -10.71
N ILE A 441 -38.18 -4.85 -10.09
CA ILE A 441 -37.53 -5.23 -8.83
C ILE A 441 -37.91 -4.20 -7.77
N ASP A 442 -38.60 -4.64 -6.71
CA ASP A 442 -39.03 -3.78 -5.60
C ASP A 442 -38.04 -3.81 -4.42
N MET A 443 -37.33 -4.92 -4.26
CA MET A 443 -36.38 -5.13 -3.16
C MET A 443 -35.21 -5.99 -3.62
N VAL A 444 -34.01 -5.68 -3.13
CA VAL A 444 -32.84 -6.54 -3.21
C VAL A 444 -32.23 -6.72 -1.81
N ASP A 445 -31.89 -7.95 -1.45
CA ASP A 445 -31.32 -8.25 -0.13
C ASP A 445 -30.39 -9.47 -0.17
N LYS A 446 -29.53 -9.60 0.84
CA LYS A 446 -28.69 -10.79 1.03
C LYS A 446 -29.55 -11.97 1.48
N GLY A 447 -29.16 -13.17 1.08
CA GLY A 447 -29.71 -14.37 1.68
C GLY A 447 -28.90 -15.63 1.40
N GLY A 448 -29.53 -16.78 1.63
CA GLY A 448 -28.84 -18.06 1.71
C GLY A 448 -28.06 -18.22 3.02
N PRO A 449 -27.58 -19.42 3.35
CA PRO A 449 -26.63 -19.59 4.45
C PRO A 449 -25.42 -18.67 4.22
N GLU A 450 -25.06 -17.90 5.24
CA GLU A 450 -23.86 -17.04 5.25
C GLU A 450 -23.84 -15.86 4.25
N GLY A 451 -24.96 -15.50 3.62
CA GLY A 451 -25.04 -14.34 2.71
C GLY A 451 -24.37 -14.58 1.34
N THR A 452 -24.29 -15.84 0.93
CA THR A 452 -23.70 -16.29 -0.35
C THR A 452 -24.59 -16.04 -1.56
N GLN A 453 -25.83 -15.59 -1.37
CA GLN A 453 -26.79 -15.30 -2.43
C GLN A 453 -27.29 -13.87 -2.36
N LEU A 454 -27.61 -13.32 -3.53
CA LEU A 454 -28.32 -12.05 -3.67
C LEU A 454 -29.72 -12.30 -4.20
N PHE A 455 -30.72 -11.75 -3.51
CA PHE A 455 -32.14 -11.90 -3.84
C PHE A 455 -32.72 -10.64 -4.44
N ALA A 456 -33.58 -10.81 -5.43
CA ALA A 456 -34.52 -9.79 -5.87
C ALA A 456 -35.96 -10.25 -5.59
N ALA A 457 -36.83 -9.31 -5.22
CA ALA A 457 -38.24 -9.58 -5.03
C ALA A 457 -39.13 -8.52 -5.72
N GLU A 458 -40.29 -8.97 -6.18
CA GLU A 458 -41.36 -8.14 -6.73
C GLU A 458 -42.64 -8.40 -5.95
N LYS A 459 -43.27 -7.34 -5.46
CA LYS A 459 -44.53 -7.42 -4.71
C LYS A 459 -45.70 -7.21 -5.66
N GLN A 460 -46.38 -8.30 -6.02
CA GLN A 460 -47.63 -8.29 -6.79
C GLN A 460 -48.81 -8.73 -5.92
N GLY A 461 -49.39 -7.80 -5.15
CA GLY A 461 -50.51 -8.10 -4.25
C GLY A 461 -50.11 -9.12 -3.17
N ALA A 462 -50.71 -10.33 -3.22
CA ALA A 462 -50.41 -11.45 -2.31
C ALA A 462 -49.32 -12.41 -2.82
N VAL A 463 -48.87 -12.25 -4.08
CA VAL A 463 -47.84 -13.11 -4.70
C VAL A 463 -46.50 -12.37 -4.68
N LEU A 464 -45.45 -13.06 -4.22
CA LEU A 464 -44.08 -12.57 -4.22
C LEU A 464 -43.32 -13.21 -5.39
N GLY A 465 -42.97 -12.43 -6.41
CA GLY A 465 -41.99 -12.83 -7.41
C GLY A 465 -40.60 -12.82 -6.77
N ARG A 466 -39.76 -13.82 -7.05
CA ARG A 466 -38.42 -13.94 -6.46
C ARG A 466 -37.41 -14.43 -7.49
N ALA A 467 -36.25 -13.79 -7.51
CA ALA A 467 -35.06 -14.21 -8.24
C ALA A 467 -33.87 -14.27 -7.28
N GLN A 468 -32.93 -15.17 -7.55
CA GLN A 468 -31.75 -15.36 -6.72
C GLN A 468 -30.54 -15.72 -7.57
N VAL A 469 -29.38 -15.18 -7.24
CA VAL A 469 -28.10 -15.55 -7.86
C VAL A 469 -27.05 -15.80 -6.80
N SER A 470 -26.10 -16.70 -7.08
CA SER A 470 -24.88 -16.83 -6.28
C SER A 470 -24.06 -15.55 -6.42
N VAL A 471 -23.58 -15.00 -5.29
CA VAL A 471 -22.74 -13.79 -5.30
C VAL A 471 -21.45 -14.05 -6.06
N THR A 472 -20.81 -15.20 -5.82
CA THR A 472 -19.54 -15.56 -6.47
C THR A 472 -19.71 -15.81 -7.97
N GLU A 473 -20.71 -16.59 -8.36
CA GLU A 473 -20.96 -16.89 -9.78
C GLU A 473 -21.42 -15.64 -10.55
N GLY A 474 -22.33 -14.86 -9.96
CA GLY A 474 -22.82 -13.62 -10.56
C GLY A 474 -21.72 -12.59 -10.73
N ALA A 475 -20.83 -12.42 -9.75
CA ALA A 475 -19.69 -11.49 -9.85
C ALA A 475 -18.67 -11.90 -10.92
N LEU A 476 -18.52 -13.21 -11.16
CA LEU A 476 -17.59 -13.75 -12.17
C LEU A 476 -18.20 -13.87 -13.57
N THR A 477 -19.53 -13.76 -13.71
CA THR A 477 -20.22 -13.80 -15.00
C THR A 477 -20.11 -12.45 -15.70
N PRO A 478 -19.39 -12.32 -16.84
CA PRO A 478 -19.22 -11.03 -17.50
C PRO A 478 -20.54 -10.39 -17.90
N MET A 479 -20.67 -9.07 -17.71
CA MET A 479 -21.87 -8.31 -18.07
C MET A 479 -22.32 -8.55 -19.51
N ALA A 480 -21.39 -8.70 -20.46
CA ALA A 480 -21.71 -8.99 -21.86
C ALA A 480 -22.51 -10.29 -22.04
N PHE A 481 -22.19 -11.34 -21.27
CA PHE A 481 -22.93 -12.60 -21.29
C PHE A 481 -24.36 -12.42 -20.76
N SER A 482 -24.49 -11.70 -19.64
CA SER A 482 -25.78 -11.35 -19.04
C SER A 482 -26.64 -10.48 -19.98
N THR A 483 -26.06 -9.46 -20.61
CA THR A 483 -26.72 -8.61 -21.62
C THR A 483 -27.26 -9.46 -22.78
N ALA A 484 -26.42 -10.33 -23.37
CA ALA A 484 -26.86 -11.21 -24.46
C ALA A 484 -28.01 -12.13 -24.05
N ALA A 485 -27.99 -12.66 -22.81
CA ALA A 485 -29.07 -13.47 -22.27
C ALA A 485 -30.37 -12.65 -22.06
N ALA A 486 -30.27 -11.41 -21.55
CA ALA A 486 -31.43 -10.52 -21.41
C ALA A 486 -32.10 -10.22 -22.75
N ASP A 487 -31.31 -9.96 -23.78
CA ASP A 487 -31.78 -9.59 -25.11
C ASP A 487 -32.43 -10.76 -25.83
N ALA A 488 -31.88 -11.97 -25.69
CA ALA A 488 -32.48 -13.19 -26.24
C ALA A 488 -33.90 -13.43 -25.71
N MET A 489 -34.20 -13.00 -24.48
CA MET A 489 -35.54 -13.09 -23.89
C MET A 489 -36.53 -12.03 -24.42
N SER A 490 -36.04 -10.96 -25.07
CA SER A 490 -36.88 -9.92 -25.69
C SER A 490 -37.28 -10.21 -27.13
N ALA A 491 -36.67 -11.20 -27.79
CA ALA A 491 -36.95 -11.50 -29.20
C ALA A 491 -38.34 -12.13 -29.37
N PRO A 492 -39.19 -11.66 -30.31
CA PRO A 492 -40.45 -12.32 -30.63
C PRO A 492 -40.20 -13.76 -31.10
N VAL A 493 -40.91 -14.73 -30.53
CA VAL A 493 -40.94 -16.12 -31.00
C VAL A 493 -41.61 -16.15 -32.39
N GLN A 494 -40.82 -15.92 -33.44
CA GLN A 494 -41.20 -16.14 -34.84
C GLN A 494 -40.22 -17.11 -35.48
N SER A 495 -40.30 -18.40 -35.13
CA SER A 495 -39.69 -19.47 -35.94
C SER A 495 -40.23 -20.87 -35.60
N GLN A 496 -41.56 -21.05 -35.65
CA GLN A 496 -42.17 -22.39 -35.72
C GLN A 496 -43.48 -22.40 -36.54
N ALA A 497 -43.49 -21.76 -37.73
CA ALA A 497 -44.66 -21.81 -38.63
C ALA A 497 -44.35 -22.06 -40.11
N HIS A 498 -43.09 -22.20 -40.53
CA HIS A 498 -42.75 -22.48 -41.93
C HIS A 498 -41.83 -23.70 -42.09
N ALA A 499 -42.30 -24.88 -41.68
CA ALA A 499 -41.69 -26.16 -42.06
C ALA A 499 -42.71 -27.33 -42.20
N LEU A 500 -44.00 -27.05 -42.37
CA LEU A 500 -45.06 -28.08 -42.53
C LEU A 500 -45.89 -27.97 -43.83
N HIS A 501 -45.40 -27.24 -44.84
CA HIS A 501 -46.05 -27.15 -46.16
C HIS A 501 -45.15 -27.50 -47.35
N ARG A 502 -44.28 -28.51 -47.18
CA ARG A 502 -43.71 -29.28 -48.30
C ARG A 502 -43.52 -30.74 -47.88
N THR A 503 -44.61 -31.50 -47.85
CA THR A 503 -44.67 -32.99 -48.00
C THR A 503 -46.12 -33.45 -47.86
N ALA A 504 -46.95 -33.25 -48.88
CA ALA A 504 -48.19 -34.01 -49.12
C ALA A 504 -48.81 -33.64 -50.49
N HIS A 505 -48.12 -34.03 -51.57
CA HIS A 505 -48.76 -34.38 -52.84
C HIS A 505 -48.11 -35.68 -53.31
N GLN A 506 -48.61 -36.79 -52.75
CA GLN A 506 -48.87 -38.06 -53.42
C GLN A 506 -50.23 -38.54 -52.93
#